data_AF-A0A7C5CB44-F1
#
_entry.id   AF-A0A7C5CB44-F1
#
_cell.length_a   1.000
_cell.length_b   1.000
_cell.length_c   1.000
_cell.angle_alpha   90.00
_cell.angle_beta   90.00
_cell.angle_gamma   90.00
#
_symmetry.space_group_name_H-M   'P 1'
#
loop_
_entity.id
_entity.type
_entity.pdbx_description
1 polymer ?
#
loop_
_entity_poly.entity_id
_entity_poly.type
_entity_poly.pdbx_seq_one_letter_code
_entity_poly.pdbx_strand_id
1 'polypeptide(L)'
;MERAVKPLDDLIKRAKSSPQHIVLAEGADPRIVSGAIRAAKEGVARITLIGEPHEVATKVGAHNLGDLPISIVDSRTSGLLARFGNAYQELRAHKNVSPHVARRLMSKPLNFAAMMVHLGLAD
;
A
#
# COMPACT_ATOMS: atom_id res chain seq x y z
N MET A 1 -22.99 4.67 34.27
CA MET A 1 -21.82 5.49 33.92
C MET A 1 -21.47 5.15 32.48
N GLU A 2 -21.97 5.96 31.55
CA GLU A 2 -21.81 5.75 30.11
C GLU A 2 -20.35 6.05 29.74
N ARG A 3 -19.62 5.01 29.33
CA ARG A 3 -18.21 5.14 28.96
C ARG A 3 -18.19 5.87 27.62
N ALA A 4 -17.79 7.14 27.61
CA ALA A 4 -17.62 7.91 26.38
C ALA A 4 -16.77 7.09 25.39
N VAL A 5 -17.37 6.71 24.27
CA VAL A 5 -16.65 5.99 23.22
C VAL A 5 -15.55 6.92 22.71
N LYS A 6 -14.31 6.45 22.73
CA LYS A 6 -13.20 7.27 22.24
C LYS A 6 -13.35 7.39 20.73
N PRO A 7 -13.19 8.58 20.12
CA PRO A 7 -13.36 8.76 18.69
C PRO A 7 -12.56 7.77 17.82
N LEU A 8 -11.39 7.34 18.29
CA LEU A 8 -10.57 6.34 17.62
C LEU A 8 -11.22 4.94 17.60
N ASP A 9 -11.89 4.54 18.67
CA ASP A 9 -12.53 3.23 18.76
C ASP A 9 -13.69 3.13 17.75
N ASP A 10 -14.43 4.22 17.56
CA ASP A 10 -15.49 4.31 16.54
C ASP A 10 -14.92 4.23 15.11
N LEU A 11 -13.81 4.91 14.84
CA LEU A 11 -13.13 4.83 13.54
C LEU A 11 -12.65 3.41 13.24
N ILE A 12 -12.06 2.75 14.23
CA ILE A 12 -11.59 1.36 14.10
C ILE A 12 -12.78 0.42 13.87
N LYS A 13 -13.89 0.60 14.61
CA LYS A 13 -15.10 -0.20 14.42
C LYS A 13 -15.66 -0.06 13.00
N ARG A 14 -15.71 1.17 12.47
CA ARG A 14 -16.15 1.43 11.10
C ARG A 14 -15.22 0.78 10.07
N ALA A 15 -13.91 0.93 10.23
CA ALA A 15 -12.93 0.29 9.35
C ALA A 15 -13.09 -1.24 9.33
N LYS A 16 -13.28 -1.86 10.51
CA LYS A 16 -13.52 -3.32 10.62
C LYS A 16 -14.82 -3.77 9.95
N SER A 17 -15.86 -2.93 9.92
CA SER A 17 -17.13 -3.26 9.25
C SER A 17 -17.06 -3.22 7.72
N SER A 18 -16.06 -2.52 7.16
CA SER A 18 -15.82 -2.47 5.72
C SER A 18 -14.32 -2.29 5.45
N PRO A 19 -13.53 -3.38 5.58
CA PRO A 19 -12.07 -3.30 5.48
C PRO A 19 -11.63 -2.87 4.08
N GLN A 20 -11.06 -1.67 4.00
CA GLN A 20 -10.53 -1.11 2.76
C GLN A 20 -9.14 -1.68 2.42
N HIS A 21 -8.64 -1.42 1.21
CA HIS A 21 -7.32 -1.83 0.75
C HIS A 21 -6.30 -0.70 0.92
N ILE A 22 -5.44 -0.81 1.92
CA ILE A 22 -4.42 0.20 2.20
C ILE A 22 -3.08 -0.21 1.59
N VAL A 23 -2.50 0.68 0.80
CA VAL A 23 -1.14 0.56 0.27
C VAL A 23 -0.16 1.39 1.10
N LEU A 24 0.98 0.80 1.47
CA LEU A 24 2.01 1.40 2.30
C LEU A 24 3.33 1.41 1.53
N ALA A 25 3.87 2.59 1.24
CA ALA A 25 5.03 2.76 0.36
C ALA A 25 6.37 2.37 1.03
N GLU A 26 6.41 2.39 2.36
CA GLU A 26 7.58 2.15 3.20
C GLU A 26 7.61 0.71 3.74
N GLY A 27 7.46 -0.29 2.86
CA GLY A 27 7.34 -1.70 3.26
C GLY A 27 8.55 -2.27 4.00
N ALA A 28 9.70 -1.59 3.96
CA ALA A 28 10.91 -1.98 4.70
C ALA A 28 11.03 -1.34 6.10
N ASP A 29 10.16 -0.37 6.45
CA ASP A 29 10.17 0.23 7.80
C ASP A 29 9.51 -0.72 8.80
N PRO A 30 10.21 -1.13 9.87
CA PRO A 30 9.70 -2.12 10.82
C PRO A 30 8.44 -1.66 11.56
N ARG A 31 8.23 -0.36 11.76
CA ARG A 31 7.04 0.19 12.42
C ARG A 31 5.83 0.07 11.50
N ILE A 32 6.03 0.32 10.21
CA ILE A 32 5.01 0.18 9.18
C ILE A 32 4.61 -1.29 9.02
N VAL A 33 5.58 -2.19 8.96
CA VAL A 33 5.33 -3.64 8.92
C VAL A 33 4.56 -4.11 10.16
N SER A 34 4.97 -3.69 11.35
CA SER A 34 4.27 -4.02 12.60
C SER A 34 2.81 -3.52 12.59
N GLY A 35 2.59 -2.27 12.17
CA GLY A 35 1.26 -1.68 12.05
C GLY A 35 0.39 -2.39 11.01
N ALA A 36 0.95 -2.73 9.85
CA ALA A 36 0.28 -3.48 8.80
C ALA A 36 -0.19 -4.86 9.28
N ILE A 37 0.69 -5.58 9.97
CA ILE A 37 0.38 -6.90 10.54
C ILE A 37 -0.73 -6.81 11.57
N ARG A 38 -0.67 -5.81 12.46
CA ARG A 38 -1.72 -5.58 13.45
C ARG A 38 -3.06 -5.24 12.78
N ALA A 39 -3.05 -4.32 11.81
CA ALA A 39 -4.26 -3.91 11.09
C ALA A 39 -4.91 -5.10 10.35
N ALA A 40 -4.11 -5.92 9.67
CA ALA A 40 -4.59 -7.11 8.98
C ALA A 40 -5.13 -8.17 9.96
N LYS A 41 -4.40 -8.47 11.05
CA LYS A 41 -4.83 -9.42 12.10
C LYS A 41 -6.14 -9.02 12.76
N GLU A 42 -6.31 -7.73 12.99
CA GLU A 42 -7.51 -7.18 13.63
C GLU A 42 -8.68 -6.98 12.65
N GLY A 43 -8.50 -7.29 11.36
CA GLY A 43 -9.54 -7.13 10.33
C GLY A 43 -9.83 -5.68 9.98
N VAL A 44 -8.89 -4.76 10.22
CA VAL A 44 -9.06 -3.31 9.95
C VAL A 44 -8.93 -3.00 8.46
N ALA A 45 -8.01 -3.68 7.77
CA ALA A 45 -7.72 -3.42 6.36
C ALA A 45 -7.04 -4.62 5.68
N ARG A 46 -7.15 -4.70 4.36
CA ARG A 46 -6.27 -5.50 3.49
C ARG A 46 -5.06 -4.64 3.14
N ILE A 47 -3.85 -5.19 3.20
CA ILE A 47 -2.62 -4.40 3.07
C ILE A 47 -1.79 -4.80 1.85
N THR A 48 -1.24 -3.81 1.16
CA THR A 48 -0.09 -3.99 0.26
C THR A 48 1.11 -3.21 0.78
N LEU A 49 2.21 -3.89 1.05
CA LEU A 49 3.51 -3.29 1.36
C LEU A 49 4.31 -3.15 0.06
N ILE A 50 4.77 -1.94 -0.25
CA ILE A 50 5.68 -1.71 -1.37
C ILE A 50 7.11 -1.77 -0.86
N GLY A 51 7.93 -2.62 -1.47
CA GLY A 51 9.34 -2.76 -1.12
C GLY A 51 10.00 -3.92 -1.84
N GLU A 52 11.31 -4.07 -1.65
CA GLU A 52 12.04 -5.22 -2.17
C GLU A 52 11.58 -6.49 -1.42
N PRO A 53 11.18 -7.58 -2.11
CA PRO A 53 10.48 -8.68 -1.46
C PRO A 53 11.30 -9.37 -0.39
N HIS A 54 12.61 -9.54 -0.57
CA HIS A 54 13.47 -10.16 0.43
C HIS A 54 13.64 -9.27 1.66
N GLU A 55 13.88 -7.96 1.49
CA GLU A 55 13.97 -7.00 2.59
C GLU A 55 12.67 -6.95 3.40
N VAL A 56 11.52 -6.79 2.74
CA VAL A 56 10.20 -6.78 3.41
C VAL A 56 9.95 -8.12 4.10
N ALA A 57 10.23 -9.25 3.43
CA ALA A 57 10.08 -10.58 4.01
C ALA A 57 10.93 -10.78 5.26
N THR A 58 12.13 -10.20 5.35
CA THR A 58 12.95 -10.28 6.58
C THR A 58 12.33 -9.53 7.75
N LYS A 59 11.69 -8.37 7.51
CA LYS A 59 10.99 -7.59 8.55
C LYS A 59 9.71 -8.29 8.98
N VAL A 60 9.03 -8.86 8.00
CA VAL A 60 7.84 -9.65 8.18
C VAL A 60 8.13 -10.96 8.92
N GLY A 61 9.22 -11.66 8.63
CA GLY A 61 9.55 -13.00 9.13
C GLY A 61 9.76 -13.10 10.64
N ALA A 62 9.91 -11.97 11.34
CA ALA A 62 9.74 -11.90 12.80
C ALA A 62 8.29 -12.19 13.24
N HIS A 63 7.35 -12.21 12.31
CA HIS A 63 5.92 -12.39 12.48
C HIS A 63 5.41 -13.48 11.52
N ASN A 64 4.72 -14.50 12.05
CA ASN A 64 4.06 -15.49 11.19
C ASN A 64 2.90 -14.84 10.42
N LEU A 65 3.01 -14.73 9.10
CA LEU A 65 1.97 -14.11 8.26
C LEU A 65 0.77 -15.00 8.00
N GLY A 66 0.93 -16.34 8.03
CA GLY A 66 -0.17 -17.28 7.76
C GLY A 66 -1.07 -16.83 6.60
N ASP A 67 -2.38 -16.78 6.88
CA ASP A 67 -3.42 -16.37 5.92
C ASP A 67 -3.79 -14.88 6.02
N LEU A 68 -2.92 -14.03 6.56
CA LEU A 68 -3.21 -12.60 6.68
C LEU A 68 -3.35 -11.95 5.30
N PRO A 69 -4.29 -11.01 5.12
CA PRO A 69 -4.50 -10.30 3.85
C PRO A 69 -3.42 -9.23 3.61
N ILE A 70 -2.15 -9.65 3.55
CA ILE A 70 -0.98 -8.81 3.30
C ILE A 70 -0.29 -9.29 2.03
N SER A 71 -0.07 -8.37 1.10
CA SER A 71 0.71 -8.60 -0.12
C SER A 71 1.96 -7.74 -0.13
N ILE A 72 3.01 -8.21 -0.80
CA ILE A 72 4.27 -7.47 -0.99
C ILE A 72 4.45 -7.24 -2.48
N VAL A 73 4.76 -6.00 -2.88
CA VAL A 73 4.97 -5.63 -4.27
C VAL A 73 6.27 -4.85 -4.41
N ASP A 74 7.17 -5.30 -5.30
CA ASP A 74 8.30 -4.47 -5.71
C ASP A 74 7.88 -3.53 -6.84
N SER A 75 7.84 -2.24 -6.54
CA SER A 75 7.51 -1.20 -7.53
C SER A 75 8.46 -1.16 -8.74
N ARG A 76 9.66 -1.75 -8.66
CA ARG A 76 10.67 -1.75 -9.74
C ARG A 76 10.51 -2.91 -10.72
N THR A 77 9.88 -4.00 -10.29
CA THR A 77 9.73 -5.22 -11.10
C THR A 77 8.27 -5.61 -11.33
N SER A 78 7.32 -4.91 -10.70
CA SER A 78 5.89 -5.17 -10.87
C SER A 78 5.44 -5.06 -12.33
N GLY A 79 4.60 -6.01 -12.76
CA GLY A 79 3.93 -5.97 -14.07
C GLY A 79 3.01 -4.75 -14.25
N LEU A 80 2.65 -4.04 -13.16
CA LEU A 80 1.85 -2.82 -13.21
C LEU A 80 2.62 -1.60 -13.73
N LEU A 81 3.95 -1.65 -13.77
CA LEU A 81 4.79 -0.51 -14.15
C LEU A 81 4.45 0.10 -15.52
N ALA A 82 4.17 -0.75 -16.51
CA ALA A 82 3.81 -0.28 -17.84
C ALA A 82 2.47 0.45 -17.82
N ARG A 83 1.45 -0.15 -17.18
CA ARG A 83 0.12 0.44 -17.01
C ARG A 83 0.20 1.79 -16.28
N PHE A 84 0.98 1.84 -15.20
CA PHE A 84 1.14 3.05 -14.39
C PHE A 84 1.88 4.14 -15.16
N GLY A 85 2.91 3.76 -15.94
CA GLY A 85 3.64 4.68 -16.79
C GLY A 85 2.72 5.36 -17.80
N ASN A 86 1.90 4.58 -18.51
CA ASN A 86 0.94 5.11 -19.49
C ASN A 86 -0.08 6.04 -18.84
N ALA A 87 -0.71 5.60 -17.73
CA ALA A 87 -1.66 6.42 -16.98
C ALA A 87 -1.04 7.74 -16.50
N TYR A 88 0.21 7.71 -16.03
CA TYR A 88 0.93 8.91 -15.63
C TYR A 88 1.19 9.88 -16.80
N GLN A 89 1.53 9.34 -17.98
CA GLN A 89 1.73 10.18 -19.17
C GLN A 89 0.45 10.87 -19.59
N GLU A 90 -0.67 10.15 -19.63
CA GLU A 90 -1.98 10.71 -19.95
C GLU A 90 -2.36 11.82 -18.96
N LEU A 91 -2.20 11.55 -17.65
CA LEU A 91 -2.46 12.52 -16.58
C LEU A 91 -1.59 13.78 -16.68
N ARG A 92 -0.37 13.64 -17.23
CA ARG A 92 0.62 14.70 -17.38
C ARG A 92 0.86 15.11 -18.83
N ALA A 93 -0.12 14.90 -19.72
CA ALA A 93 0.05 15.15 -21.16
C ALA A 93 0.54 16.58 -21.45
N HIS A 94 0.03 17.57 -20.73
CA HIS A 94 0.45 18.98 -20.83
C HIS A 94 1.93 19.23 -20.52
N LYS A 95 2.63 18.30 -19.85
CA LYS A 95 4.06 18.40 -19.53
C LYS A 95 4.96 17.62 -20.49
N ASN A 96 4.40 16.97 -21.52
CA ASN A 96 5.14 16.19 -22.52
C ASN A 96 6.16 15.22 -21.90
N VAL A 97 5.76 14.51 -20.83
CA VAL A 97 6.64 13.57 -20.13
C VAL A 97 6.90 12.36 -21.02
N SER A 98 8.16 12.00 -21.24
CA SER A 98 8.51 10.83 -22.07
C SER A 98 8.15 9.49 -21.39
N PRO A 99 7.91 8.41 -22.16
CA PRO A 99 7.49 7.12 -21.58
C PRO A 99 8.52 6.56 -20.60
N HIS A 100 9.81 6.73 -20.93
CA HIS A 100 10.91 6.33 -20.06
C HIS A 100 10.90 7.08 -18.73
N VAL A 101 10.67 8.40 -18.74
CA VAL A 101 10.60 9.20 -17.51
C VAL A 101 9.36 8.82 -16.69
N ALA A 102 8.21 8.63 -17.33
CA ALA A 102 6.99 8.20 -16.66
C ALA A 102 7.17 6.84 -15.96
N ARG A 103 7.72 5.83 -16.65
CA ARG A 103 8.01 4.52 -16.06
C ARG A 103 8.99 4.62 -14.88
N ARG A 104 10.06 5.42 -15.01
CA ARG A 104 11.03 5.66 -13.92
C ARG A 104 10.39 6.36 -12.72
N LEU A 105 9.44 7.27 -12.94
CA LEU A 105 8.71 7.90 -11.85
C LEU A 105 7.78 6.90 -11.17
N MET A 106 7.12 6.03 -11.93
CA MET A 106 6.24 5.00 -11.39
C MET A 106 6.99 3.89 -10.66
N SER A 107 8.27 3.66 -10.92
CA SER A 107 9.08 2.73 -10.13
C SER A 107 9.51 3.28 -8.76
N LYS A 108 9.12 4.51 -8.39
CA LYS A 108 9.35 5.06 -7.05
C LYS A 108 8.19 4.64 -6.14
N PRO A 109 8.44 4.10 -4.94
CA PRO A 109 7.39 3.54 -4.07
C PRO A 109 6.20 4.47 -3.80
N LEU A 110 6.46 5.74 -3.44
CA LEU A 110 5.40 6.73 -3.18
C LEU A 110 4.53 7.00 -4.41
N ASN A 111 5.15 7.11 -5.59
CA ASN A 111 4.41 7.32 -6.83
C ASN A 111 3.62 6.08 -7.23
N PHE A 112 4.20 4.89 -7.02
CA PHE A 112 3.54 3.62 -7.29
C PHE A 112 2.30 3.47 -6.39
N ALA A 113 2.43 3.74 -5.08
CA ALA A 113 1.31 3.74 -4.13
C ALA A 113 0.22 4.74 -4.55
N ALA A 114 0.60 5.99 -4.85
CA ALA A 114 -0.36 6.99 -5.30
C ALA A 114 -1.08 6.58 -6.59
N MET A 115 -0.38 5.93 -7.53
CA MET A 115 -0.98 5.43 -8.76
C MET A 115 -1.90 4.21 -8.53
N MET A 116 -1.58 3.36 -7.56
CA MET A 116 -2.50 2.30 -7.12
C MET A 116 -3.83 2.89 -6.68
N VAL A 117 -3.81 3.92 -5.82
CA VAL A 117 -5.03 4.60 -5.37
C VAL A 117 -5.74 5.29 -6.53
N HIS A 118 -5.00 6.04 -7.36
CA HIS A 118 -5.58 6.76 -8.50
C HIS A 118 -6.32 5.84 -9.49
N LEU A 119 -5.84 4.61 -9.68
CA LEU A 119 -6.43 3.61 -10.58
C LEU A 119 -7.41 2.65 -9.88
N GLY A 120 -7.77 2.91 -8.62
CA GLY A 120 -8.72 2.09 -7.85
C GLY A 120 -8.20 0.70 -7.50
N LEU A 121 -6.88 0.53 -7.41
CA LEU A 121 -6.21 -0.71 -6.97
C LEU A 121 -5.91 -0.71 -5.46
N ALA A 122 -6.13 0.41 -4.80
CA ALA A 122 -6.10 0.64 -3.37
C ALA A 122 -7.03 1.82 -3.04
N ASP A 123 -7.38 1.97 -1.77
CA ASP A 123 -8.33 2.97 -1.25
C ASP A 123 -7.64 4.04 -0.40
#